data_AF-A0A497P7K3-F1
#
_entry.id   AF-A0A497P7K3-F1
#
_cell.length_a   1.000
_cell.length_b   1.000
_cell.length_c   1.000
_cell.angle_alpha   90.00
_cell.angle_beta   90.00
_cell.angle_gamma   90.00
#
_symmetry.space_group_name_H-M   'P 1'
#
loop_
_entity.id
_entity.type
_entity.pdbx_description
1 polymer ?
#
loop_
_entity_poly.entity_id
_entity_poly.type
_entity_poly.pdbx_seq_one_letter_code
_entity_poly.pdbx_strand_id
1 'polypeptide(L)'
;MNRLKLMRFYLVGPMDNDREGGRQWREMISDWLLERSAIPLNPYEKPLRNAETAAEDDNNFFARQKAKAEGDWRTVRELMKPVVHTDLRMVDHCDALIVHLDLDKKPCGTWDEIVTAANQNKPVLIHAVQGIKELPDWLFGRLHYDFFFNDWYEMKGYLDYINTEPDETLHVNEPSSLKWKFFDYEPLVKEALSNV
;
A
#
# COMPACT_ATOMS: atom_id res chain seq x y z
N MET A 1 16.35 -9.93 -14.71
CA MET A 1 15.06 -9.25 -14.95
C MET A 1 14.83 -8.30 -13.77
N ASN A 2 14.05 -7.23 -13.90
CA ASN A 2 13.68 -6.37 -12.76
C ASN A 2 12.17 -6.17 -12.81
N ARG A 3 11.42 -7.10 -12.19
CA ARG A 3 9.95 -7.11 -12.25
C ARG A 3 9.28 -6.01 -11.47
N LEU A 4 10.00 -5.42 -10.52
CA LEU A 4 9.47 -4.33 -9.72
C LEU A 4 9.62 -2.98 -10.43
N LYS A 5 10.49 -2.91 -11.44
CA LYS A 5 10.77 -1.68 -12.18
C LYS A 5 9.50 -1.08 -12.73
N LEU A 6 9.30 0.20 -12.43
CA LEU A 6 8.17 1.03 -12.82
C LEU A 6 6.81 0.59 -12.23
N MET A 7 6.75 -0.50 -11.46
CA MET A 7 5.55 -0.85 -10.71
C MET A 7 5.33 0.14 -9.57
N ARG A 8 4.07 0.48 -9.34
CA ARG A 8 3.62 1.41 -8.30
C ARG A 8 3.18 0.65 -7.08
N PHE A 9 3.80 0.93 -5.93
CA PHE A 9 3.48 0.29 -4.65
C PHE A 9 2.83 1.30 -3.71
N TYR A 10 1.59 1.08 -3.33
CA TYR A 10 0.93 1.94 -2.34
C TYR A 10 1.25 1.50 -0.92
N LEU A 11 1.71 2.47 -0.11
CA LEU A 11 2.20 2.25 1.25
C LEU A 11 1.09 2.51 2.28
N VAL A 12 0.42 1.44 2.66
CA VAL A 12 -0.80 1.45 3.46
C VAL A 12 -0.50 1.13 4.92
N GLY A 13 -1.19 1.78 5.84
CA GLY A 13 -1.07 1.52 7.27
C GLY A 13 -1.59 2.69 8.10
N PRO A 14 -1.67 2.56 9.44
CA PRO A 14 -2.17 3.61 10.30
C PRO A 14 -1.35 4.91 10.15
N MET A 15 -2.05 6.03 10.23
CA MET A 15 -1.46 7.39 10.24
C MET A 15 -1.94 8.17 11.47
N ASP A 16 -3.25 8.14 11.76
CA ASP A 16 -3.86 8.91 12.86
C ASP A 16 -3.34 8.53 14.27
N ASN A 17 -2.97 7.26 14.49
CA ASN A 17 -2.62 6.73 15.82
C ASN A 17 -1.11 6.46 16.01
N ASP A 18 -0.30 6.74 14.98
CA ASP A 18 1.17 6.66 15.00
C ASP A 18 1.77 7.41 13.79
N ARG A 19 1.85 8.74 13.88
CA ARG A 19 2.34 9.58 12.76
C ARG A 19 3.84 9.45 12.54
N GLU A 20 4.63 9.36 13.61
CA GLU A 20 6.08 9.29 13.51
C GLU A 20 6.54 7.90 13.06
N GLY A 21 6.07 6.83 13.73
CA GLY A 21 6.35 5.46 13.30
C GLY A 21 5.81 5.20 11.90
N GLY A 22 4.61 5.71 11.62
CA GLY A 22 3.98 5.67 10.30
C GLY A 22 4.80 6.32 9.18
N ARG A 23 5.54 7.39 9.47
CA ARG A 23 6.43 8.06 8.51
C ARG A 23 7.73 7.27 8.30
N GLN A 24 8.37 6.85 9.38
CA GLN A 24 9.69 6.20 9.34
C GLN A 24 9.70 4.94 8.47
N TRP A 25 8.73 4.03 8.65
CA TRP A 25 8.72 2.79 7.85
C TRP A 25 8.42 3.07 6.38
N ARG A 26 7.58 4.07 6.08
CA ARG A 26 7.25 4.46 4.70
C ARG A 26 8.45 5.03 3.99
N GLU A 27 9.25 5.88 4.66
CA GLU A 27 10.50 6.40 4.12
C GLU A 27 11.48 5.25 3.84
N MET A 28 11.71 4.37 4.81
CA MET A 28 12.56 3.19 4.65
C MET A 28 12.15 2.29 3.47
N ILE A 29 10.86 1.98 3.34
CA ILE A 29 10.34 1.14 2.24
C ILE A 29 10.38 1.90 0.91
N SER A 30 10.12 3.21 0.92
CA SER A 30 10.20 4.04 -0.30
C SER A 30 11.61 4.04 -0.87
N ASP A 31 12.63 4.28 -0.05
CA ASP A 31 14.04 4.25 -0.47
C ASP A 31 14.40 2.89 -1.04
N TRP A 32 14.02 1.81 -0.35
CA TRP A 32 14.27 0.44 -0.80
C TRP A 32 13.60 0.11 -2.16
N LEU A 33 12.39 0.60 -2.39
CA LEU A 33 11.66 0.46 -3.67
C LEU A 33 12.34 1.25 -4.78
N LEU A 34 12.76 2.48 -4.50
CA LEU A 34 13.43 3.35 -5.46
C LEU A 34 14.78 2.77 -5.93
N GLU A 35 15.54 2.14 -5.05
CA GLU A 35 16.76 1.38 -5.40
C GLU A 35 16.49 0.29 -6.45
N ARG A 36 15.27 -0.25 -6.49
CA ARG A 36 14.81 -1.25 -7.46
C ARG A 36 14.10 -0.65 -8.67
N SER A 37 14.13 0.68 -8.81
CA SER A 37 13.38 1.41 -9.84
C SER A 37 11.86 1.21 -9.77
N ALA A 38 11.32 0.78 -8.63
CA ALA A 38 9.89 0.78 -8.37
C ALA A 38 9.44 2.17 -7.90
N ILE A 39 8.13 2.43 -7.95
CA ILE A 39 7.54 3.74 -7.66
C ILE A 39 6.75 3.65 -6.35
N PRO A 40 7.27 4.16 -5.22
CA PRO A 40 6.50 4.24 -4.00
C PRO A 40 5.41 5.29 -4.14
N LEU A 41 4.20 4.92 -3.74
CA LEU A 41 3.06 5.80 -3.58
C LEU A 41 2.86 6.01 -2.07
N ASN A 42 3.39 7.12 -1.56
CA ASN A 42 3.35 7.45 -0.13
C ASN A 42 2.14 8.35 0.19
N PRO A 43 1.24 7.99 1.13
CA PRO A 43 0.10 8.84 1.49
C PRO A 43 0.49 10.21 2.07
N TYR A 44 1.71 10.38 2.59
CA TYR A 44 2.20 11.71 3.01
C TYR A 44 2.62 12.60 1.83
N GLU A 45 2.89 12.02 0.65
CA GLU A 45 3.41 12.70 -0.53
C GLU A 45 2.57 12.33 -1.77
N LYS A 46 1.31 12.75 -1.76
CA LYS A 46 0.35 12.37 -2.80
C LYS A 46 0.72 13.05 -4.14
N PRO A 47 0.79 12.33 -5.27
CA PRO A 47 1.20 12.86 -6.58
C PRO A 47 0.06 13.64 -7.25
N LEU A 48 -0.48 14.65 -6.56
CA LEU A 48 -1.57 15.50 -7.01
C LEU A 48 -1.07 16.93 -7.19
N ARG A 49 -1.45 17.57 -8.31
CA ARG A 49 -1.15 19.00 -8.54
C ARG A 49 -1.70 19.93 -7.45
N ASN A 50 -2.76 19.50 -6.75
CA ASN A 50 -3.43 20.23 -5.66
C ASN A 50 -3.44 19.39 -4.37
N ALA A 51 -2.30 18.78 -4.00
CA ALA A 51 -2.19 17.87 -2.86
C ALA A 51 -2.68 18.48 -1.53
N GLU A 52 -2.65 19.82 -1.38
CA GLU A 52 -3.18 20.55 -0.21
C GLU A 52 -4.65 20.23 0.09
N THR A 53 -5.45 19.92 -0.93
CA THR A 53 -6.90 19.63 -0.79
C THR A 53 -7.20 18.25 -0.20
N ALA A 54 -6.20 17.37 -0.11
CA ALA A 54 -6.28 16.04 0.47
C ALA A 54 -5.13 15.76 1.45
N ALA A 55 -4.50 16.82 1.95
CA ALA A 55 -3.39 16.72 2.87
C ALA A 55 -3.88 16.20 4.23
N GLU A 56 -3.37 15.06 4.65
CA GLU A 56 -3.54 14.53 6.00
C GLU A 56 -2.52 15.17 6.95
N ASP A 57 -2.48 16.50 6.94
CA ASP A 57 -1.58 17.28 7.78
C ASP A 57 -2.09 17.35 9.24
N ASP A 58 -1.22 17.84 10.12
CA ASP A 58 -1.51 17.93 11.55
C ASP A 58 -2.70 18.87 11.83
N ASN A 59 -2.86 19.93 11.03
CA ASN A 59 -3.95 20.89 11.18
C ASN A 59 -5.32 20.26 10.91
N ASN A 60 -5.44 19.51 9.81
CA ASN A 60 -6.64 18.78 9.45
C ASN A 60 -6.95 17.69 10.48
N PHE A 61 -5.93 17.05 11.06
CA PHE A 61 -6.11 16.10 12.15
C PHE A 61 -6.71 16.77 13.40
N PHE A 62 -6.12 17.87 13.88
CA PHE A 62 -6.63 18.58 15.06
C PHE A 62 -8.03 19.16 14.84
N ALA A 63 -8.31 19.71 13.65
CA ALA A 63 -9.62 20.22 13.29
C ALA A 63 -10.70 19.12 13.33
N ARG A 64 -10.39 17.92 12.82
CA ARG A 64 -11.28 16.76 12.88
C ARG A 64 -11.55 16.30 14.31
N GLN A 65 -10.51 16.24 15.15
CA GLN A 65 -10.65 15.82 16.54
C GLN A 65 -11.52 16.80 17.34
N LYS A 66 -11.34 18.11 17.12
CA LYS A 66 -12.21 19.14 17.71
C LYS A 66 -13.66 19.00 17.24
N ALA A 67 -13.89 18.91 15.94
CA ALA A 67 -15.23 18.75 15.38
C ALA A 67 -15.94 17.50 15.90
N LYS A 68 -15.23 16.37 16.07
CA LYS A 68 -15.77 15.17 16.70
C LYS A 68 -16.18 15.40 18.16
N ALA A 69 -15.36 16.09 18.95
CA ALA A 69 -15.65 16.37 20.35
C ALA A 69 -16.87 17.29 20.53
N GLU A 70 -17.08 18.20 19.58
CA GLU A 70 -18.20 19.16 19.56
C GLU A 70 -19.47 18.59 18.90
N GLY A 71 -19.39 17.40 18.30
CA GLY A 71 -20.50 16.78 17.57
C GLY A 71 -20.79 17.40 16.19
N ASP A 72 -19.85 18.16 15.64
CA ASP A 72 -19.94 18.71 14.29
C ASP A 72 -19.59 17.67 13.22
N TRP A 73 -20.54 16.76 12.99
CA TRP A 73 -20.39 15.67 12.02
C TRP A 73 -20.27 16.16 10.58
N ARG A 74 -20.76 17.37 10.28
CA ARG A 74 -20.66 17.95 8.95
C ARG A 74 -19.20 18.27 8.63
N THR A 75 -18.51 18.98 9.53
CA THR A 75 -17.09 19.29 9.34
C THR A 75 -16.23 18.03 9.32
N VAL A 76 -16.51 17.04 10.19
CA VAL A 76 -15.81 15.74 10.14
C VAL A 76 -15.95 15.09 8.76
N ARG A 77 -17.16 15.07 8.20
CA ARG A 77 -17.43 14.50 6.87
C ARG A 77 -16.73 15.28 5.76
N GLU A 78 -16.79 16.61 5.79
CA GLU A 78 -16.18 17.49 4.78
C GLU A 78 -14.65 17.34 4.75
N LEU A 79 -14.00 17.15 5.91
CA LEU A 79 -12.56 16.93 6.01
C LEU A 79 -12.12 15.51 5.65
N MET A 80 -12.90 14.47 6.01
CA MET A 80 -12.52 13.08 5.72
C MET A 80 -12.80 12.66 4.27
N LYS A 81 -13.81 13.23 3.61
CA LYS A 81 -14.21 12.78 2.28
C LYS A 81 -13.09 12.93 1.22
N PRO A 82 -12.35 14.04 1.13
CA PRO A 82 -11.22 14.17 0.22
C PRO A 82 -10.06 13.20 0.52
N VAL A 83 -9.83 12.89 1.81
CA VAL A 83 -8.81 11.92 2.25
C VAL A 83 -9.16 10.54 1.69
N VAL A 84 -10.35 10.02 2.05
CA VAL A 84 -10.83 8.70 1.60
C VAL A 84 -10.83 8.59 0.08
N HIS A 85 -11.35 9.62 -0.62
CA HIS A 85 -11.37 9.60 -2.08
C HIS A 85 -9.98 9.53 -2.69
N THR A 86 -9.03 10.28 -2.12
CA THR A 86 -7.67 10.28 -2.63
C THR A 86 -6.98 8.95 -2.36
N ASP A 87 -7.11 8.40 -1.16
CA ASP A 87 -6.44 7.14 -0.79
C ASP A 87 -6.97 5.96 -1.61
N LEU A 88 -8.29 5.86 -1.77
CA LEU A 88 -8.88 4.86 -2.66
C LEU A 88 -8.46 5.09 -4.13
N ARG A 89 -8.20 6.34 -4.54
CA ARG A 89 -7.65 6.62 -5.86
C ARG A 89 -6.18 6.22 -6.00
N MET A 90 -5.41 6.27 -4.92
CA MET A 90 -4.06 5.70 -4.87
C MET A 90 -4.12 4.17 -4.97
N VAL A 91 -5.09 3.54 -4.30
CA VAL A 91 -5.37 2.11 -4.46
C VAL A 91 -5.70 1.79 -5.91
N ASP A 92 -6.57 2.54 -6.60
CA ASP A 92 -6.87 2.32 -8.02
C ASP A 92 -5.63 2.36 -8.92
N HIS A 93 -4.68 3.24 -8.61
CA HIS A 93 -3.50 3.52 -9.44
C HIS A 93 -2.24 2.78 -9.04
N CYS A 94 -2.25 1.99 -7.97
CA CYS A 94 -1.11 1.14 -7.66
C CYS A 94 -1.21 -0.20 -8.40
N ASP A 95 -0.07 -0.88 -8.53
CA ASP A 95 0.00 -2.23 -9.09
C ASP A 95 0.01 -3.28 -7.96
N ALA A 96 0.47 -2.89 -6.75
CA ALA A 96 0.41 -3.70 -5.53
C ALA A 96 0.35 -2.82 -4.25
N LEU A 97 -0.09 -3.40 -3.15
CA LEU A 97 -0.07 -2.77 -1.82
C LEU A 97 1.04 -3.38 -0.96
N ILE A 98 1.76 -2.51 -0.24
CA ILE A 98 2.55 -2.89 0.93
C ILE A 98 1.85 -2.31 2.15
N VAL A 99 1.40 -3.19 3.04
CA VAL A 99 0.58 -2.85 4.19
C VAL A 99 1.36 -3.08 5.47
N HIS A 100 1.51 -2.04 6.28
CA HIS A 100 1.91 -2.17 7.67
C HIS A 100 0.65 -2.27 8.54
N LEU A 101 0.29 -3.49 8.94
CA LEU A 101 -0.95 -3.74 9.65
C LEU A 101 -0.70 -3.87 11.16
N ASP A 102 -1.09 -2.81 11.88
CA ASP A 102 -1.10 -2.76 13.33
C ASP A 102 -2.54 -2.83 13.85
N LEU A 103 -2.89 -3.96 14.47
CA LEU A 103 -4.24 -4.24 14.95
C LEU A 103 -4.63 -3.41 16.18
N ASP A 104 -3.65 -2.95 16.96
CA ASP A 104 -3.88 -2.14 18.16
C ASP A 104 -4.31 -0.71 17.81
N LYS A 105 -4.11 -0.29 16.55
CA LYS A 105 -4.35 1.07 16.06
C LYS A 105 -5.70 1.27 15.38
N LYS A 106 -6.62 0.29 15.47
CA LYS A 106 -7.97 0.33 14.86
C LYS A 106 -7.93 0.82 13.39
N PRO A 107 -7.27 0.09 12.49
CA PRO A 107 -6.83 0.60 11.19
C PRO A 107 -7.97 0.59 10.15
N CYS A 108 -9.04 1.36 10.39
CA CYS A 108 -10.27 1.35 9.58
C CYS A 108 -10.03 1.70 8.10
N GLY A 109 -9.25 2.76 7.82
CA GLY A 109 -8.89 3.12 6.44
C GLY A 109 -8.11 2.02 5.74
N THR A 110 -7.12 1.45 6.45
CA THR A 110 -6.33 0.30 5.98
C THR A 110 -7.18 -0.91 5.63
N TRP A 111 -8.24 -1.22 6.40
CA TRP A 111 -9.16 -2.29 6.04
C TRP A 111 -9.87 -2.02 4.71
N ASP A 112 -10.33 -0.80 4.48
CA ASP A 112 -11.01 -0.40 3.24
C ASP A 112 -10.07 -0.51 2.03
N GLU A 113 -8.82 -0.07 2.20
CA GLU A 113 -7.78 -0.14 1.17
C GLU A 113 -7.41 -1.60 0.82
N ILE A 114 -7.22 -2.45 1.84
CA ILE A 114 -6.96 -3.89 1.66
C ILE A 114 -8.09 -4.55 0.88
N VAL A 115 -9.34 -4.34 1.31
CA VAL A 115 -10.50 -4.99 0.69
C VAL A 115 -10.70 -4.51 -0.75
N THR A 116 -10.51 -3.21 -0.99
CA THR A 116 -10.59 -2.62 -2.33
C THR A 116 -9.53 -3.21 -3.26
N ALA A 117 -8.27 -3.25 -2.84
CA ALA A 117 -7.19 -3.83 -3.63
C ALA A 117 -7.41 -5.34 -3.91
N ALA A 118 -7.85 -6.09 -2.89
CA ALA A 118 -8.15 -7.50 -3.03
C ALA A 118 -9.28 -7.76 -4.04
N ASN A 119 -10.31 -6.89 -4.07
CA ASN A 119 -11.39 -6.94 -5.07
C ASN A 119 -10.90 -6.60 -6.49
N GLN A 120 -9.86 -5.78 -6.60
CA GLN A 120 -9.18 -5.48 -7.87
C GLN A 120 -8.16 -6.56 -8.28
N ASN A 121 -8.07 -7.66 -7.52
CA ASN A 121 -7.09 -8.75 -7.72
C ASN A 121 -5.62 -8.30 -7.66
N LYS A 122 -5.34 -7.19 -6.98
CA LYS A 122 -3.96 -6.72 -6.79
C LYS A 122 -3.24 -7.54 -5.72
N PRO A 123 -1.92 -7.73 -5.82
CA PRO A 123 -1.11 -8.22 -4.71
C PRO A 123 -1.25 -7.30 -3.50
N VAL A 124 -1.53 -7.88 -2.32
CA VAL A 124 -1.61 -7.16 -1.04
C VAL A 124 -0.67 -7.83 -0.06
N LEU A 125 0.53 -7.25 0.10
CA LEU A 125 1.57 -7.74 0.99
C LEU A 125 1.36 -7.14 2.39
N ILE A 126 1.12 -7.99 3.39
CA ILE A 126 0.86 -7.61 4.78
C ILE A 126 2.10 -7.86 5.64
N HIS A 127 2.65 -6.80 6.22
CA HIS A 127 3.53 -6.90 7.38
C HIS A 127 2.66 -6.83 8.65
N ALA A 128 2.62 -7.94 9.39
CA ALA A 128 1.77 -8.11 10.58
C ALA A 128 2.53 -7.73 11.86
N VAL A 129 2.23 -6.57 12.45
CA VAL A 129 2.97 -6.03 13.60
C VAL A 129 2.92 -6.95 14.82
N GLN A 130 1.74 -7.52 15.09
CA GLN A 130 1.55 -8.48 16.19
C GLN A 130 1.93 -9.94 15.81
N GLY A 131 2.41 -10.15 14.58
CA GLY A 131 2.72 -11.46 14.01
C GLY A 131 1.52 -12.09 13.28
N ILE A 132 1.82 -12.97 12.32
CA ILE A 132 0.82 -13.57 11.41
C ILE A 132 -0.28 -14.32 12.19
N LYS A 133 0.05 -14.93 13.33
CA LYS A 133 -0.89 -15.66 14.19
C LYS A 133 -2.03 -14.80 14.77
N GLU A 134 -1.83 -13.49 14.84
CA GLU A 134 -2.83 -12.56 15.35
C GLU A 134 -3.69 -11.95 14.24
N LEU A 135 -3.37 -12.23 12.96
CA LEU A 135 -4.16 -11.74 11.84
C LEU A 135 -5.58 -12.33 11.89
N PRO A 136 -6.62 -11.53 11.60
CA PRO A 136 -7.98 -12.04 11.55
C PRO A 136 -8.15 -13.12 10.48
N ASP A 137 -8.89 -14.19 10.79
CA ASP A 137 -9.22 -15.29 9.87
C ASP A 137 -9.76 -14.82 8.51
N TRP A 138 -10.47 -13.69 8.51
CA TRP A 138 -11.00 -13.08 7.30
C TRP A 138 -9.91 -12.75 6.27
N LEU A 139 -8.71 -12.35 6.70
CA LEU A 139 -7.60 -12.10 5.79
C LEU A 139 -7.13 -13.37 5.10
N PHE A 140 -7.06 -14.49 5.80
CA PHE A 140 -6.70 -15.79 5.21
C PHE A 140 -7.73 -16.28 4.18
N GLY A 141 -9.00 -15.91 4.35
CA GLY A 141 -10.04 -16.18 3.35
C GLY A 141 -10.02 -15.23 2.15
N ARG A 142 -9.40 -14.05 2.28
CA ARG A 142 -9.42 -12.99 1.27
C ARG A 142 -8.13 -12.86 0.46
N LEU A 143 -7.00 -13.16 1.09
CA LEU A 143 -5.65 -13.02 0.58
C LEU A 143 -4.93 -14.36 0.70
N HIS A 144 -3.96 -14.61 -0.15
CA HIS A 144 -3.04 -15.74 0.01
C HIS A 144 -2.09 -15.51 1.18
N TYR A 145 -1.82 -16.56 1.95
CA TYR A 145 -1.02 -16.49 3.16
C TYR A 145 0.47 -16.21 2.89
N ASP A 146 1.01 -16.55 1.71
CA ASP A 146 2.40 -16.21 1.33
C ASP A 146 2.66 -14.69 1.29
N PHE A 147 1.60 -13.88 1.30
CA PHE A 147 1.72 -12.42 1.34
C PHE A 147 1.66 -11.87 2.76
N PHE A 148 1.72 -12.73 3.78
CA PHE A 148 1.80 -12.31 5.18
C PHE A 148 3.22 -12.52 5.70
N PHE A 149 3.78 -11.48 6.31
CA PHE A 149 5.16 -11.43 6.75
C PHE A 149 5.22 -10.96 8.20
N ASN A 150 6.07 -11.60 9.01
CA ASN A 150 6.26 -11.18 10.41
C ASN A 150 7.19 -9.97 10.51
N ASP A 151 8.04 -9.74 9.51
CA ASP A 151 8.94 -8.60 9.47
C ASP A 151 9.23 -8.10 8.06
N TRP A 152 9.84 -6.91 7.99
CA TRP A 152 10.22 -6.28 6.72
C TRP A 152 11.32 -7.03 5.98
N TYR A 153 12.17 -7.81 6.65
CA TYR A 153 13.23 -8.57 5.99
C TYR A 153 12.64 -9.72 5.17
N GLU A 154 11.70 -10.49 5.72
CA GLU A 154 10.97 -11.54 5.00
C GLU A 154 10.26 -10.98 3.76
N MET A 155 9.53 -9.87 3.92
CA MET A 155 8.81 -9.23 2.81
C MET A 155 9.77 -8.74 1.72
N LYS A 156 10.86 -8.07 2.09
CA LYS A 156 11.88 -7.60 1.14
C LYS A 156 12.56 -8.78 0.43
N GLY A 157 12.81 -9.87 1.15
CA GLY A 157 13.34 -11.11 0.56
C GLY A 157 12.39 -11.70 -0.49
N TYR A 158 11.09 -11.75 -0.21
CA TYR A 158 10.09 -12.16 -1.19
C TYR A 158 10.06 -11.23 -2.42
N LEU A 159 10.07 -9.91 -2.22
CA LEU A 159 10.08 -8.96 -3.34
C LEU A 159 11.39 -9.02 -4.14
N ASP A 160 12.54 -9.23 -3.50
CA ASP A 160 13.83 -9.44 -4.19
C ASP A 160 13.83 -10.73 -5.01
N TYR A 161 13.21 -11.80 -4.50
CA TYR A 161 12.96 -13.03 -5.24
C TYR A 161 12.13 -12.74 -6.50
N ILE A 162 10.97 -12.06 -6.37
CA ILE A 162 10.15 -11.64 -7.52
C ILE A 162 10.94 -10.75 -8.48
N ASN A 163 11.80 -9.89 -7.95
CA ASN A 163 12.56 -8.95 -8.76
C ASN A 163 13.56 -9.66 -9.67
N THR A 164 14.25 -10.68 -9.15
CA THR A 164 15.44 -11.27 -9.76
C THR A 164 15.20 -12.58 -10.51
N GLU A 165 14.21 -13.36 -10.06
CA GLU A 165 14.03 -14.73 -10.53
C GLU A 165 13.34 -14.84 -11.91
N PRO A 166 13.70 -15.85 -12.72
CA PRO A 166 13.02 -16.15 -13.98
C PRO A 166 11.56 -16.60 -13.79
N ASP A 167 10.70 -16.38 -14.80
CA ASP A 167 9.29 -16.84 -14.77
C ASP A 167 9.12 -18.34 -14.48
N GLU A 168 10.09 -19.13 -14.94
CA GLU A 168 10.08 -20.58 -14.88
C GLU A 168 10.27 -21.11 -13.44
N THR A 169 10.87 -20.32 -12.55
CA THR A 169 11.10 -20.68 -11.13
C THR A 169 9.99 -20.15 -10.21
N LEU A 170 9.19 -19.18 -10.67
CA LEU A 170 8.07 -18.61 -9.92
C LEU A 170 6.86 -19.55 -9.87
N HIS A 171 6.92 -20.66 -9.11
CA HIS A 171 5.83 -21.61 -8.78
C HIS A 171 4.53 -21.47 -9.60
N VAL A 172 4.63 -21.55 -10.93
CA VAL A 172 3.57 -21.13 -11.86
C VAL A 172 2.40 -22.13 -11.92
N ASN A 173 2.50 -23.20 -11.14
CA ASN A 173 1.61 -24.36 -11.15
C ASN A 173 0.80 -24.52 -9.85
N GLU A 174 0.94 -23.65 -8.85
CA GLU A 174 -0.02 -23.53 -7.75
C GLU A 174 -1.20 -22.65 -8.21
N PRO A 175 -2.47 -23.09 -8.12
CA PRO A 175 -3.62 -22.31 -8.60
C PRO A 175 -3.71 -20.89 -8.01
N SER A 176 -3.11 -20.65 -6.84
CA SER A 176 -3.02 -19.35 -6.20
C SER A 176 -2.00 -18.39 -6.85
N SER A 177 -0.90 -18.89 -7.41
CA SER A 177 0.12 -18.08 -8.09
C SER A 177 -0.34 -17.57 -9.46
N LEU A 178 -1.43 -18.13 -9.99
CA LEU A 178 -2.05 -17.68 -11.24
C LEU A 178 -2.80 -16.35 -11.08
N LYS A 179 -3.29 -16.03 -9.88
CA LYS A 179 -4.12 -14.84 -9.64
C LYS A 179 -3.32 -13.55 -9.69
N TRP A 180 -2.06 -13.57 -9.29
CA TRP A 180 -1.30 -12.37 -8.99
C TRP A 180 -0.08 -12.26 -9.89
N LYS A 181 -0.08 -11.24 -10.73
CA LYS A 181 0.94 -11.03 -11.76
C LYS A 181 1.68 -9.72 -11.47
N PHE A 182 3.01 -9.80 -11.50
CA PHE A 182 3.89 -8.64 -11.52
C PHE A 182 4.22 -8.36 -12.99
N PHE A 183 3.78 -7.21 -13.50
CA PHE A 183 3.96 -6.86 -14.90
C PHE A 183 5.35 -6.30 -15.16
N ASP A 184 5.99 -6.71 -16.26
CA ASP A 184 7.22 -6.10 -16.74
C ASP A 184 6.90 -4.90 -17.63
N TYR A 185 6.96 -3.70 -17.03
CA TYR A 185 6.66 -2.45 -17.73
C TYR A 185 7.85 -1.89 -18.51
N GLU A 186 9.09 -2.35 -18.26
CA GLU A 186 10.28 -1.73 -18.85
C GLU A 186 10.27 -1.76 -20.40
N PRO A 187 9.95 -2.88 -21.08
CA PRO A 187 9.88 -2.92 -22.53
C PRO A 187 8.83 -1.94 -23.08
N LEU A 188 7.63 -1.91 -22.47
CA LEU A 188 6.52 -1.07 -22.90
C LEU A 188 6.83 0.42 -22.76
N VAL A 189 7.48 0.81 -21.66
CA VAL A 189 7.87 2.20 -21.44
C VAL A 189 9.01 2.61 -22.37
N LYS A 190 10.00 1.75 -22.62
CA LYS A 190 11.06 2.02 -23.61
C LYS A 190 10.47 2.25 -25.01
N GLU A 191 9.53 1.40 -25.42
CA GLU A 191 8.81 1.55 -26.69
C GLU A 191 8.03 2.86 -26.75
N ALA A 192 7.25 3.18 -25.71
CA ALA A 192 6.47 4.42 -25.64
C ALA A 192 7.36 5.68 -25.72
N LEU A 193 8.51 5.68 -25.04
CA LEU A 193 9.44 6.82 -25.03
C LEU A 193 10.30 6.90 -26.29
N SER A 194 10.49 5.82 -27.04
CA SER A 194 11.24 5.82 -28.30
C SER A 194 10.54 6.57 -29.45
N ASN A 195 9.23 6.85 -29.28
CA ASN A 195 8.40 7.58 -30.24
C ASN A 195 8.29 9.09 -29.94
N VAL A 196 9.06 9.59 -28.97
CA VAL A 196 9.13 11.00 -28.54
C VAL A 196 10.49 11.58 -28.89
#